data_AF-A0A933EJZ4-F1
#
_entry.id   AF-A0A933EJZ4-F1
#
_cell.length_a   1.000
_cell.length_b   1.000
_cell.length_c   1.000
_cell.angle_alpha   90.00
_cell.angle_beta   90.00
_cell.angle_gamma   90.00
#
_symmetry.space_group_name_H-M   'P 1'
#
loop_
_entity.id
_entity.type
_entity.pdbx_description
1 polymer ?
#
loop_
_entity_poly.entity_id
_entity_poly.type
_entity_poly.pdbx_seq_one_letter_code
_entity_poly.pdbx_strand_id
1 'polypeptide(L)'
;MSIRLLALGISLVIFLFVVDLVRRRKLTFKYALGWLFTAGAAVFFAVFHRLLFACAALLGFELPSNFIFFALLCAFVFLSLLLTVFLCQQNERNDAMAQKIAILEFELRELKNKP
;
A
#
# COMPACT_ATOMS: atom_id res chain seq x y z
N MET A 1 -27.33 -19.62 -9.68
CA MET A 1 -26.04 -20.34 -9.82
C MET A 1 -24.94 -19.47 -10.45
N SER A 2 -25.27 -18.55 -11.35
CA SER A 2 -24.33 -17.70 -12.11
C SER A 2 -23.46 -16.76 -11.25
N ILE A 3 -23.99 -16.21 -10.15
CA ILE A 3 -23.26 -15.28 -9.27
C ILE A 3 -22.07 -15.98 -8.57
N ARG A 4 -22.21 -17.26 -8.21
CA ARG A 4 -21.14 -18.03 -7.54
C ARG A 4 -19.97 -18.30 -8.49
N LEU A 5 -20.25 -18.66 -9.73
CA LEU A 5 -19.24 -18.88 -10.77
C LEU A 5 -18.50 -17.59 -11.12
N LEU A 6 -19.23 -16.47 -11.21
CA LEU A 6 -18.66 -15.15 -11.48
C LEU A 6 -17.78 -14.67 -10.31
N ALA A 7 -18.23 -14.87 -9.07
CA ALA A 7 -17.44 -14.58 -7.87
C ALA A 7 -16.16 -15.45 -7.79
N LEU A 8 -16.26 -16.74 -8.13
CA LEU A 8 -15.12 -17.66 -8.21
C LEU A 8 -14.12 -17.21 -9.27
N GLY A 9 -14.59 -16.83 -10.46
CA GLY A 9 -13.75 -16.32 -11.54
C GLY A 9 -13.02 -15.05 -11.15
N ILE A 10 -13.72 -14.05 -10.60
CA ILE A 10 -13.12 -12.79 -10.14
C ILE A 10 -12.10 -13.05 -9.03
N SER A 11 -12.44 -13.89 -8.05
CA SER A 11 -11.54 -14.22 -6.94
C SER A 11 -10.28 -14.92 -7.43
N LEU A 12 -10.39 -15.83 -8.40
CA LEU A 12 -9.24 -16.52 -9.00
C LEU A 12 -8.34 -15.55 -9.78
N VAL A 13 -8.93 -14.63 -10.56
CA VAL A 13 -8.17 -13.59 -11.28
C VAL A 13 -7.43 -12.68 -10.32
N ILE A 14 -8.10 -12.19 -9.27
CA ILE A 14 -7.47 -11.36 -8.23
C ILE A 14 -6.34 -12.14 -7.55
N PHE A 15 -6.56 -13.40 -7.20
CA PHE A 15 -5.55 -14.26 -6.58
C PHE A 15 -4.31 -14.42 -7.47
N LEU A 16 -4.49 -14.76 -8.74
CA LEU A 16 -3.39 -14.88 -9.71
C LEU A 16 -2.65 -13.55 -9.89
N PHE A 17 -3.38 -12.44 -9.93
CA PHE A 17 -2.80 -11.10 -10.03
C PHE A 17 -1.95 -10.75 -8.80
N VAL A 18 -2.45 -11.02 -7.59
CA VAL A 18 -1.71 -10.83 -6.33
C VAL A 18 -0.45 -11.70 -6.31
N VAL A 19 -0.55 -12.97 -6.72
CA VAL A 19 0.60 -13.88 -6.81
C VAL A 19 1.63 -13.35 -7.81
N ASP A 20 1.23 -12.85 -8.97
CA ASP A 20 2.14 -12.24 -9.96
C ASP A 20 2.83 -10.98 -9.41
N LEU A 21 2.08 -10.12 -8.71
CA LEU A 21 2.63 -8.93 -8.04
C LEU A 21 3.69 -9.28 -6.98
N VAL A 22 3.44 -10.33 -6.19
CA VAL A 22 4.39 -10.84 -5.18
C VAL A 22 5.61 -11.45 -5.86
N ARG A 23 5.43 -12.25 -6.91
CA ARG A 23 6.53 -12.91 -7.65
C ARG A 23 7.47 -11.93 -8.30
N ARG A 24 6.98 -10.78 -8.76
CA ARG A 24 7.78 -9.72 -9.41
C ARG A 24 8.69 -8.93 -8.45
N ARG A 25 8.77 -9.30 -7.15
CA ARG A 25 9.63 -8.66 -6.12
C ARG A 25 9.54 -7.12 -6.08
N LYS A 26 8.41 -6.54 -6.50
CA LYS A 26 8.15 -5.09 -6.36
C LYS A 26 7.67 -4.69 -4.94
N LEU A 27 7.51 -5.66 -4.05
CA LEU A 27 7.25 -5.42 -2.63
C LEU A 27 8.58 -5.30 -1.88
N THR A 28 9.13 -4.10 -1.87
CA THR A 28 10.19 -3.74 -0.92
C THR A 28 9.67 -4.04 0.49
N PHE A 29 10.47 -4.72 1.32
CA PHE A 29 10.15 -5.17 2.68
C PHE A 29 9.40 -4.13 3.55
N LYS A 30 9.61 -2.83 3.29
CA LYS A 30 8.88 -1.71 3.90
C LYS A 30 7.37 -1.68 3.63
N TYR A 31 6.89 -2.01 2.42
CA TYR A 31 5.46 -1.93 2.10
C TYR A 31 4.67 -3.12 2.61
N ALA A 32 5.30 -4.30 2.60
CA ALA A 32 4.72 -5.49 3.18
C ALA A 32 4.44 -5.29 4.68
N LEU A 33 5.29 -4.52 5.39
CA LEU A 33 5.14 -4.25 6.82
C LEU A 33 3.82 -3.53 7.16
N GLY A 34 3.44 -2.51 6.38
CA GLY A 34 2.19 -1.78 6.57
C GLY A 34 0.98 -2.70 6.41
N TRP A 35 0.96 -3.48 5.34
CA TRP A 35 -0.08 -4.48 5.08
C TRP A 35 -0.12 -5.61 6.11
N LEU A 36 1.04 -6.10 6.57
CA LEU A 36 1.15 -7.09 7.65
C LEU A 36 0.58 -6.53 8.97
N PHE A 37 0.86 -5.27 9.27
CA PHE A 37 0.30 -4.61 10.45
C PHE A 37 -1.21 -4.45 10.32
N THR A 38 -1.73 -4.01 9.17
CA THR A 38 -3.18 -3.87 8.96
C THR A 38 -3.90 -5.22 9.02
N ALA A 39 -3.33 -6.26 8.40
CA ALA A 39 -3.87 -7.62 8.45
C ALA A 39 -3.83 -8.20 9.87
N GLY A 40 -2.72 -7.99 10.59
CA GLY A 40 -2.59 -8.38 12.00
C GLY A 40 -3.61 -7.68 12.90
N ALA A 41 -3.80 -6.36 12.71
CA ALA A 41 -4.83 -5.60 13.42
C ALA A 41 -6.24 -6.12 13.11
N ALA A 42 -6.53 -6.43 11.84
CA ALA A 42 -7.82 -7.00 11.45
C ALA A 42 -8.07 -8.36 12.12
N VAL A 43 -7.08 -9.26 12.14
CA VAL A 43 -7.18 -10.55 12.84
C VAL A 43 -7.35 -10.36 14.34
N PHE A 44 -6.61 -9.42 14.95
CA PHE A 44 -6.73 -9.10 16.36
C PHE A 44 -8.16 -8.66 16.72
N PHE A 45 -8.75 -7.74 15.96
CA PHE A 45 -10.14 -7.32 16.16
C PHE A 45 -11.16 -8.43 15.87
N ALA A 46 -10.88 -9.31 14.90
CA ALA A 46 -11.71 -10.48 14.61
C ALA A 46 -11.66 -11.54 15.72
N VAL A 47 -10.59 -11.63 16.51
CA VAL A 47 -10.55 -12.50 17.69
C VAL A 47 -11.23 -11.81 18.88
N PHE A 48 -10.94 -10.52 19.10
CA PHE A 48 -11.42 -9.74 20.23
C PHE A 48 -12.61 -8.84 19.87
N HIS A 49 -13.73 -9.45 19.44
CA HIS A 49 -14.95 -8.73 19.10
C HIS A 49 -15.41 -7.78 20.22
N ARG A 50 -15.33 -8.19 21.50
CA ARG A 50 -15.76 -7.35 22.65
C ARG A 50 -15.09 -5.97 22.70
N LEU A 51 -13.80 -5.87 22.35
CA LEU A 51 -13.09 -4.59 22.32
C LEU A 51 -13.62 -3.70 21.20
N LEU A 52 -13.91 -4.30 20.04
CA LEU A 52 -14.48 -3.61 18.89
C LEU A 52 -15.87 -3.04 19.22
N PHE A 53 -16.74 -3.83 19.86
CA PHE A 53 -18.05 -3.36 20.31
C PHE A 53 -17.94 -2.23 21.36
N ALA A 54 -17.00 -2.33 22.30
CA ALA A 54 -16.77 -1.29 23.30
C ALA A 54 -16.29 0.02 22.67
N CYS A 55 -15.36 -0.04 21.71
CA CYS A 55 -14.91 1.14 20.96
C CYS A 55 -16.03 1.75 20.11
N ALA A 56 -16.84 0.93 19.44
CA ALA A 56 -17.98 1.39 18.67
C ALA A 56 -18.99 2.14 19.54
N ALA A 57 -19.31 1.60 20.73
CA ALA A 57 -20.22 2.23 21.68
C ALA A 57 -19.64 3.54 22.26
N LEU A 58 -18.35 3.58 22.59
CA LEU A 58 -17.67 4.79 23.08
C LEU A 58 -17.69 5.93 22.05
N LEU A 59 -17.54 5.61 20.76
CA LEU A 59 -17.59 6.57 19.66
C LEU A 59 -19.02 6.92 19.20
N GLY A 60 -20.05 6.29 19.79
CA GLY A 60 -21.46 6.56 19.48
C GLY A 60 -22.01 5.85 18.24
N PHE A 61 -21.37 4.78 17.78
CA PHE A 61 -21.90 3.97 16.67
C PHE A 61 -22.95 2.97 17.16
N GLU A 62 -24.16 3.03 16.59
CA GLU A 62 -25.24 2.09 16.93
C GLU A 62 -25.01 0.68 16.37
N LEU A 63 -24.52 0.58 15.13
CA LEU A 63 -24.20 -0.71 14.50
C LEU A 63 -22.67 -0.93 14.42
N PRO A 64 -22.17 -2.09 14.87
CA PRO A 64 -20.75 -2.45 14.79
C PRO A 64 -20.24 -2.50 13.34
N SER A 65 -21.12 -2.82 12.39
CA SER A 65 -20.81 -2.81 10.96
C SER A 65 -20.37 -1.43 10.48
N ASN A 66 -21.00 -0.36 10.99
CA ASN A 66 -20.69 1.01 10.60
C ASN A 66 -19.33 1.43 11.16
N PHE A 67 -19.01 1.02 12.40
CA PHE A 67 -17.70 1.24 12.99
C PHE A 67 -16.59 0.53 12.20
N ILE A 68 -16.79 -0.73 11.82
CA ILE A 68 -15.84 -1.49 11.00
C ILE A 68 -15.62 -0.81 9.65
N PHE A 69 -16.71 -0.37 8.99
CA PHE A 69 -16.62 0.31 7.71
C PHE A 69 -15.84 1.63 7.83
N PHE A 70 -16.14 2.44 8.85
CA PHE A 70 -15.41 3.67 9.14
C PHE A 70 -13.93 3.41 9.42
N ALA A 71 -13.62 2.42 10.26
CA ALA A 71 -12.24 2.04 10.60
C ALA A 71 -11.45 1.58 9.36
N LEU A 72 -12.06 0.76 8.49
CA LEU A 72 -11.46 0.34 7.22
C LEU A 72 -11.22 1.53 6.29
N LEU A 73 -12.16 2.47 6.20
CA LEU A 73 -12.02 3.66 5.37
C LEU A 73 -10.91 4.58 5.90
N CYS A 74 -10.86 4.83 7.21
CA CYS A 74 -9.77 5.57 7.84
C CYS A 74 -8.40 4.90 7.61
N ALA A 75 -8.31 3.58 7.79
CA ALA A 75 -7.09 2.84 7.53
C ALA A 75 -6.65 2.94 6.06
N PHE A 76 -7.60 2.85 5.13
CA PHE A 76 -7.34 2.98 3.70
C PHE A 76 -6.82 4.37 3.33
N VAL A 77 -7.44 5.44 3.84
CA VAL A 77 -6.98 6.82 3.63
C VAL A 77 -5.59 7.04 4.24
N PHE A 78 -5.35 6.53 5.44
CA PHE A 78 -4.04 6.65 6.07
C PHE A 78 -2.96 5.92 5.25
N LEU A 79 -3.27 4.71 4.77
CA LEU A 79 -2.35 3.93 3.94
C LEU A 79 -2.08 4.61 2.58
N SER A 80 -3.09 5.26 1.99
CA SER A 80 -2.91 6.00 0.73
C SER A 80 -2.05 7.27 0.92
N LEU A 81 -2.17 7.95 2.06
CA LEU A 81 -1.29 9.06 2.41
C LEU A 81 0.15 8.59 2.61
N LEU A 82 0.37 7.49 3.35
CA LEU A 82 1.68 6.88 3.50
C LEU A 82 2.32 6.51 2.15
N LEU A 83 1.52 5.94 1.25
CA LEU A 83 1.96 5.61 -0.09
C LEU A 83 2.34 6.86 -0.89
N THR A 84 1.53 7.92 -0.80
CA THR A 84 1.79 9.21 -1.47
C THR A 84 3.10 9.82 -0.98
N VAL A 85 3.32 9.90 0.33
CA VAL A 85 4.57 10.43 0.92
C VAL A 85 5.77 9.63 0.45
N PHE A 86 5.64 8.30 0.42
CA PHE A 86 6.69 7.45 -0.09
C PHE A 86 7.00 7.74 -1.57
N LEU A 87 5.96 7.86 -2.40
CA LEU A 87 6.11 8.18 -3.83
C LEU A 87 6.82 9.52 -4.03
N CYS A 88 6.48 10.53 -3.23
CA CYS A 88 7.18 11.83 -3.26
C CYS A 88 8.68 11.68 -2.96
N GLN A 89 9.06 10.98 -1.89
CA GLN A 89 10.48 10.76 -1.56
C GLN A 89 11.22 9.97 -2.65
N GLN A 90 10.54 9.00 -3.27
CA GLN A 90 11.12 8.22 -4.35
C GLN A 90 11.31 9.08 -5.61
N ASN A 91 10.37 9.99 -5.89
CA ASN A 91 10.46 10.93 -6.99
C ASN A 91 11.62 11.92 -6.79
N GLU A 92 11.77 12.49 -5.60
CA GLU A 92 12.91 13.38 -5.28
C GLU A 92 14.27 12.69 -5.49
N ARG A 93 14.38 11.42 -5.10
CA ARG A 93 15.59 10.62 -5.33
C ARG A 93 15.85 10.38 -6.81
N ASN A 94 14.80 10.16 -7.58
CA ASN A 94 14.91 9.97 -9.03
C ASN A 94 15.39 11.26 -9.71
N ASP A 95 14.82 12.40 -9.33
CA ASP A 95 15.23 13.72 -9.84
C ASP A 95 16.69 14.02 -9.50
N ALA A 96 17.11 13.74 -8.26
CA ALA A 96 18.51 13.89 -7.84
C ALA A 96 19.48 12.98 -8.62
N MET A 97 19.07 11.75 -8.94
CA MET A 97 19.87 10.84 -9.77
C MET A 97 19.96 11.32 -11.22
N ALA A 98 18.86 11.81 -11.79
CA ALA A 98 18.86 12.40 -13.13
C ALA A 98 19.79 13.61 -13.21
N GLN A 99 19.80 14.47 -12.18
CA GLN A 99 20.74 15.59 -12.09
C GLN A 99 22.20 15.13 -12.03
N LYS A 100 22.51 14.11 -11.23
CA LYS A 100 23.87 13.54 -11.17
C LYS A 100 24.32 12.99 -12.52
N ILE A 101 23.45 12.31 -13.26
CA ILE A 101 23.75 11.80 -14.60
C ILE A 101 24.03 12.97 -15.56
N ALA A 102 23.20 14.02 -15.54
CA ALA A 102 23.38 15.19 -16.40
C ALA A 102 24.72 15.91 -16.16
N ILE A 103 25.14 16.05 -14.89
CA ILE A 103 26.45 16.61 -14.54
C ILE A 103 27.58 15.72 -15.06
N LEU A 104 27.46 14.40 -14.87
CA LEU A 104 28.47 13.44 -15.33
C LEU A 104 28.64 13.47 -16.87
N GLU A 105 27.53 13.56 -17.60
CA GLU A 105 27.54 13.70 -19.07
C GLU A 105 28.19 15.00 -19.53
N PHE A 106 27.98 16.09 -18.79
CA PHE A 106 28.62 17.38 -19.05
C PHE A 106 30.14 17.32 -18.86
N GLU A 107 30.60 16.77 -17.73
CA GLU A 107 32.04 16.61 -17.43
C GLU A 107 32.74 15.73 -18.48
N LEU A 108 32.11 14.62 -18.89
CA LEU A 108 32.62 13.76 -19.95
C LEU A 108 32.73 14.49 -21.29
N ARG A 109 31.77 15.37 -21.61
CA ARG A 109 31.81 16.18 -22.83
C ARG A 109 32.94 17.19 -22.80
N GLU A 110 33.20 17.84 -21.67
CA GLU A 110 34.34 18.76 -21.52
C GLU A 110 35.68 18.03 -21.65
N LEU A 111 35.82 16.86 -21.01
CA LEU A 111 37.05 16.06 -21.12
C LEU A 111 37.33 15.63 -22.57
N LYS A 112 36.28 15.31 -23.34
CA LYS A 112 36.42 14.94 -24.76
C LYS A 112 36.74 16.14 -25.67
N ASN A 113 36.40 17.36 -25.25
CA ASN A 113 36.66 18.60 -25.98
C ASN A 113 37.97 19.29 -25.60
N LYS A 114 38.75 18.72 -24.67
CA LYS A 114 40.13 19.19 -24.44
C LYS A 114 41.00 18.77 -25.63
N PRO A 115 41.78 19.70 -26.23
CA PRO A 115 42.62 19.43 -27.39
C PRO A 115 43.75 18.44 -27.09
#